data_AF-A0A4R8CXB0-F1
#
_entry.id   AF-A0A4R8CXB0-F1
#
_cell.length_a   1.000
_cell.length_b   1.000
_cell.length_c   1.000
_cell.angle_alpha   90.00
_cell.angle_beta   90.00
_cell.angle_gamma   90.00
#
_symmetry.space_group_name_H-M   'P 1'
#
loop_
_entity.id
_entity.type
_entity.pdbx_description
1 polymer ?
#
loop_
_entity_poly.entity_id
_entity_poly.type
_entity_poly.pdbx_seq_one_letter_code
_entity_poly.pdbx_strand_id
1 'polypeptide(L)'
;MTRRPFPLTVPPELTAYILDFHWDLERLHALDLPTVELPVGDLTHHLDLPFWAHDDRPFQVTPRQVAADPVTYQAQYERTLAADLRHPIDVVHRSDDRITILDGVHRLLRAELEQHPTITARVLPWTELDHIAVP
;
A
#
# COMPACT_ATOMS: atom_id res chain seq x y z
N MET A 1 -22.22 7.36 6.53
CA MET A 1 -22.16 7.86 5.13
C MET A 1 -22.17 6.64 4.21
N THR A 2 -22.72 6.72 2.99
CA THR A 2 -22.59 5.62 2.02
C THR A 2 -21.25 5.75 1.34
N ARG A 3 -20.36 4.76 1.51
CA ARG A 3 -19.06 4.76 0.84
C ARG A 3 -19.23 4.28 -0.60
N ARG A 4 -18.58 4.95 -1.55
CA ARG A 4 -18.50 4.45 -2.93
C ARG A 4 -17.69 3.16 -2.97
N PRO A 5 -18.15 2.09 -3.64
CA PRO A 5 -17.37 0.87 -3.82
C PRO A 5 -16.00 1.13 -4.45
N PHE A 6 -15.02 0.27 -4.18
CA PHE A 6 -13.71 0.34 -4.82
C PHE A 6 -13.87 0.30 -6.36
N PRO A 7 -13.19 1.18 -7.13
CA PRO A 7 -13.52 1.42 -8.54
C PRO A 7 -13.12 0.28 -9.49
N LEU A 8 -12.33 -0.69 -9.02
CA LEU A 8 -11.85 -1.82 -9.81
C LEU A 8 -12.33 -3.15 -9.21
N THR A 9 -12.41 -4.18 -10.03
CA THR A 9 -12.64 -5.54 -9.54
C THR A 9 -11.40 -6.03 -8.79
N VAL A 10 -11.55 -6.22 -7.48
CA VAL A 10 -10.49 -6.70 -6.59
C VAL A 10 -10.33 -8.22 -6.70
N PRO A 11 -9.14 -8.75 -7.03
CA PRO A 11 -8.86 -10.18 -6.96
C PRO A 11 -9.07 -10.76 -5.56
N PRO A 12 -9.49 -12.03 -5.42
CA PRO A 12 -9.73 -12.65 -4.12
C PRO A 12 -8.56 -12.51 -3.15
N GLU A 13 -7.31 -12.68 -3.61
CA GLU A 13 -6.12 -12.55 -2.76
C GLU A 13 -5.93 -11.14 -2.15
N LEU A 14 -6.47 -10.09 -2.78
CA LEU A 14 -6.36 -8.72 -2.29
C LEU A 14 -7.48 -8.32 -1.33
N THR A 15 -8.58 -9.07 -1.29
CA THR A 15 -9.78 -8.70 -0.49
C THR A 15 -9.46 -8.47 1.00
N ALA A 16 -8.48 -9.20 1.52
CA ALA A 16 -8.03 -9.08 2.91
C ALA A 16 -7.06 -7.91 3.16
N TYR A 17 -6.51 -7.31 2.11
CA TYR A 17 -5.40 -6.34 2.16
C TYR A 17 -5.69 -5.03 1.43
N ILE A 18 -6.90 -4.87 0.89
CA ILE A 18 -7.40 -3.63 0.30
C ILE A 18 -8.77 -3.28 0.91
N LEU A 19 -9.13 -2.00 0.89
CA LEU A 19 -10.46 -1.56 1.31
C LEU A 19 -11.48 -1.88 0.20
N ASP A 20 -12.69 -2.24 0.59
CA ASP A 20 -13.81 -2.56 -0.30
C ASP A 20 -14.51 -1.31 -0.87
N PHE A 21 -14.06 -0.13 -0.45
CA PHE A 21 -14.55 1.18 -0.88
C PHE A 21 -13.44 2.04 -1.45
N HIS A 22 -13.80 3.02 -2.27
CA HIS A 22 -12.89 3.98 -2.84
C HIS A 22 -12.46 5.01 -1.78
N TRP A 23 -11.16 5.15 -1.55
CA TRP A 23 -10.59 6.18 -0.68
C TRP A 23 -9.84 7.24 -1.47
N ASP A 24 -9.76 8.43 -0.88
CA ASP A 24 -9.12 9.62 -1.43
C ASP A 24 -7.76 9.83 -0.74
N LEU A 25 -6.69 9.83 -1.55
CA LEU A 25 -5.33 10.01 -1.06
C LEU A 25 -5.05 11.42 -0.55
N GLU A 26 -5.66 12.45 -1.14
CA GLU A 26 -5.49 13.84 -0.68
C GLU A 26 -6.11 13.99 0.72
N ARG A 27 -7.29 13.40 0.94
CA ARG A 27 -7.91 13.36 2.26
C ARG A 27 -7.05 12.61 3.28
N LEU A 28 -6.50 11.45 2.90
CA LEU A 28 -5.58 10.68 3.74
C LEU A 28 -4.32 11.47 4.11
N HIS A 29 -3.74 12.19 3.15
CA HIS A 29 -2.54 13.00 3.36
C HIS A 29 -2.81 14.23 4.21
N ALA A 30 -4.04 14.76 4.20
CA ALA A 30 -4.45 15.89 5.04
C ALA A 30 -4.70 15.54 6.52
N LEU A 31 -4.79 14.26 6.88
CA LEU A 31 -4.98 13.83 8.27
C LEU A 31 -3.69 13.96 9.09
N ASP A 32 -3.83 14.43 10.32
CA ASP A 32 -2.78 14.39 11.34
C ASP A 32 -2.80 13.02 12.03
N LEU A 33 -2.04 12.07 11.47
CA LEU A 33 -2.01 10.68 11.91
C LEU A 33 -0.78 10.38 12.77
N PRO A 34 -0.92 9.54 13.82
CA PRO A 34 0.22 9.10 14.60
C PRO A 34 1.20 8.32 13.72
N THR A 35 2.48 8.58 13.92
CA THR A 35 3.57 7.91 13.21
C THR A 35 4.24 6.89 14.12
N VAL A 36 4.45 5.67 13.61
CA VAL A 36 5.09 4.56 14.31
C VAL A 36 6.15 3.91 13.43
N GLU A 37 7.10 3.22 14.05
CA GLU A 37 8.03 2.33 13.34
C GLU A 37 7.43 0.92 13.29
N LEU A 38 7.29 0.37 12.08
CA LEU A 38 6.85 -1.02 11.87
C LEU A 38 8.02 -1.87 11.40
N PRO A 39 8.17 -3.12 11.89
CA PRO A 39 9.08 -4.08 11.28
C PRO A 39 8.71 -4.31 9.82
N VAL A 40 9.68 -4.22 8.90
CA VAL A 40 9.45 -4.54 7.47
C VAL A 40 8.99 -6.00 7.34
N GLY A 41 9.47 -6.88 8.21
CA GLY A 41 9.06 -8.28 8.34
C GLY A 41 7.54 -8.48 8.41
N ASP A 42 6.84 -7.64 9.16
CA ASP A 42 5.38 -7.71 9.36
C ASP A 42 4.60 -7.34 8.10
N LEU A 43 5.25 -6.63 7.17
CA LEU A 43 4.66 -6.16 5.93
C LEU A 43 5.05 -7.00 4.72
N THR A 44 5.98 -7.96 4.86
CA THR A 44 6.52 -8.75 3.73
C THR A 44 5.46 -9.43 2.88
N HIS A 45 4.35 -9.85 3.46
CA HIS A 45 3.26 -10.47 2.70
C HIS A 45 2.70 -9.55 1.61
N HIS A 46 2.69 -8.23 1.83
CA HIS A 46 2.26 -7.26 0.82
C HIS A 46 3.15 -7.29 -0.44
N LEU A 47 4.41 -7.72 -0.32
CA LEU A 47 5.32 -7.80 -1.46
C LEU A 47 4.96 -8.96 -2.40
N ASP A 48 4.17 -9.92 -1.92
CA ASP A 48 3.68 -11.06 -2.69
C ASP A 48 2.27 -10.83 -3.29
N LEU A 49 1.68 -9.65 -3.09
CA LEU A 49 0.34 -9.31 -3.54
C LEU A 49 0.36 -8.47 -4.84
N PRO A 50 -0.57 -8.70 -5.78
CA PRO A 50 -0.53 -8.05 -7.09
C PRO A 50 -1.10 -6.64 -7.00
N PHE A 51 -0.33 -5.65 -6.55
CA PHE A 51 -0.80 -4.27 -6.41
C PHE A 51 -0.75 -3.45 -7.70
N TRP A 52 0.12 -3.83 -8.64
CA TRP A 52 0.44 -2.96 -9.77
C TRP A 52 -0.16 -3.44 -11.07
N ALA A 53 -0.55 -2.47 -11.90
CA ALA A 53 -1.04 -2.71 -13.24
C ALA A 53 0.12 -3.07 -14.19
N HIS A 54 -0.20 -3.89 -15.19
CA HIS A 54 0.67 -4.22 -16.30
C HIS A 54 -0.20 -4.45 -17.55
N ASP A 55 0.24 -3.95 -18.70
CA ASP A 55 -0.50 -3.99 -19.97
C ASP A 55 -1.97 -3.53 -19.83
N ASP A 56 -2.17 -2.35 -19.22
CA ASP A 56 -3.48 -1.73 -18.97
C ASP A 56 -4.46 -2.54 -18.10
N ARG A 57 -3.99 -3.65 -17.51
CA ARG A 57 -4.77 -4.48 -16.60
C ARG A 57 -4.35 -4.19 -15.16
N PRO A 58 -5.28 -3.86 -14.24
CA PRO A 58 -4.95 -3.67 -12.84
C PRO A 58 -4.62 -5.00 -12.17
N PHE A 59 -3.89 -4.92 -11.05
CA PHE A 59 -3.59 -6.06 -10.18
C PHE A 59 -2.95 -7.26 -10.90
N GLN A 60 -1.89 -7.02 -11.66
CA GLN A 60 -1.19 -8.07 -12.41
C GLN A 60 0.19 -8.40 -11.84
N VAL A 61 0.85 -7.43 -11.21
CA VAL A 61 2.27 -7.56 -10.84
C VAL A 61 2.47 -7.29 -9.36
N THR A 62 3.24 -8.17 -8.72
CA THR A 62 3.65 -8.05 -7.32
C THR A 62 4.95 -7.26 -7.18
N PRO A 63 5.17 -6.58 -6.04
CA PRO A 63 6.46 -5.96 -5.74
C PRO A 63 7.65 -6.92 -5.88
N ARG A 64 7.53 -8.18 -5.45
CA ARG A 64 8.59 -9.18 -5.63
C ARG A 64 8.89 -9.51 -7.08
N GLN A 65 7.88 -9.57 -7.96
CA GLN A 65 8.11 -9.77 -9.39
C GLN A 65 8.89 -8.60 -10.01
N VAL A 66 8.59 -7.36 -9.59
CA VAL A 66 9.33 -6.18 -10.05
C VAL A 66 10.78 -6.19 -9.57
N ALA A 67 11.04 -6.61 -8.34
CA ALA A 67 12.41 -6.76 -7.84
C ALA A 67 13.19 -7.87 -8.56
N ALA A 68 12.51 -8.97 -8.91
CA ALA A 68 13.12 -10.12 -9.58
C ALA A 68 13.41 -9.88 -11.07
N ASP A 69 12.60 -9.07 -11.75
CA ASP A 69 12.76 -8.74 -13.17
C ASP A 69 12.60 -7.23 -13.43
N PRO A 70 13.61 -6.42 -13.06
CA PRO A 70 13.55 -4.97 -13.21
C PRO A 70 13.58 -4.51 -14.67
N VAL A 71 13.99 -5.37 -15.61
CA VAL A 71 14.01 -5.04 -17.04
C VAL A 71 12.59 -5.11 -17.61
N THR A 72 11.86 -6.18 -17.33
CA THR A 72 10.47 -6.32 -17.76
C THR A 72 9.56 -5.29 -17.08
N TYR A 73 9.77 -5.02 -15.80
CA TYR A 73 8.93 -4.11 -15.00
C TYR A 73 9.60 -2.76 -14.72
N GLN A 74 10.37 -2.26 -15.69
CA GLN A 74 11.21 -1.06 -15.56
C GLN A 74 10.49 0.13 -14.94
N ALA A 75 9.29 0.48 -15.41
CA ALA A 75 8.55 1.63 -14.90
C ALA A 75 8.21 1.53 -13.40
N GLN A 76 7.86 0.34 -12.90
CA GLN A 76 7.58 0.14 -11.48
C GLN A 76 8.86 0.06 -10.65
N TYR A 77 9.92 -0.50 -11.22
CA TYR A 77 11.23 -0.55 -10.57
C TYR A 77 11.82 0.86 -10.41
N GLU A 78 11.78 1.69 -11.45
CA GLU A 78 12.23 3.08 -11.39
C GLU A 78 11.45 3.90 -10.35
N ARG A 79 10.13 3.74 -10.28
CA ARG A 79 9.30 4.36 -9.23
C ARG A 79 9.69 3.89 -7.83
N THR A 80 10.05 2.62 -7.67
CA THR A 80 10.57 2.06 -6.42
C THR A 80 11.89 2.72 -6.04
N LEU A 81 12.84 2.82 -6.98
CA LEU A 81 14.14 3.44 -6.71
C LEU A 81 14.04 4.94 -6.42
N ALA A 82 13.05 5.62 -7.01
CA ALA A 82 12.77 7.04 -6.78
C ALA A 82 11.95 7.30 -5.49
N ALA A 83 11.45 6.26 -4.83
CA ALA A 83 10.65 6.40 -3.62
C ALA A 83 11.52 6.87 -2.44
N ASP A 84 11.15 7.99 -1.84
CA ASP A 84 11.86 8.56 -0.70
C ASP A 84 11.36 7.96 0.62
N LEU A 85 12.26 7.24 1.31
CA LEU A 85 11.98 6.58 2.58
C LEU A 85 11.85 7.55 3.77
N ARG A 86 12.16 8.85 3.59
CA ARG A 86 11.87 9.88 4.60
C ARG A 86 10.38 10.14 4.76
N HIS A 87 9.57 9.76 3.77
CA HIS A 87 8.12 9.84 3.84
C HIS A 87 7.54 8.53 4.36
N PRO A 88 6.64 8.56 5.36
CA PRO A 88 6.05 7.35 5.89
C PRO A 88 5.15 6.64 4.86
N ILE A 89 4.91 5.35 5.06
CA ILE A 89 3.79 4.65 4.42
C ILE A 89 2.50 4.95 5.18
N ASP A 90 1.35 4.90 4.51
CA ASP A 90 0.06 5.05 5.17
C ASP A 90 -0.58 3.68 5.33
N VAL A 91 -1.00 3.35 6.54
CA VAL A 91 -1.59 2.06 6.86
C VAL A 91 -2.84 2.20 7.71
N VAL A 92 -3.69 1.18 7.66
CA VAL A 92 -4.79 0.97 8.60
C VAL A 92 -4.70 -0.43 9.18
N HIS A 93 -4.94 -0.55 10.48
CA HIS A 93 -5.14 -1.84 11.13
C HIS A 93 -6.60 -2.23 10.96
N ARG A 94 -6.82 -3.39 10.34
CA ARG A 94 -8.15 -3.98 10.18
C ARG A 94 -8.62 -4.56 11.50
N SER A 95 -9.92 -4.83 11.61
CA SER A 95 -10.51 -5.49 12.78
C SER A 95 -10.05 -6.94 12.98
N ASP A 96 -9.43 -7.56 11.97
CA ASP A 96 -8.86 -8.91 12.00
C ASP A 96 -7.32 -8.91 12.18
N ASP A 97 -6.76 -7.84 12.75
CA ASP A 97 -5.33 -7.60 13.00
C ASP A 97 -4.43 -7.54 11.76
N ARG A 98 -5.00 -7.62 10.56
CA ARG A 98 -4.25 -7.41 9.31
C ARG A 98 -3.97 -5.93 9.10
N ILE A 99 -2.84 -5.66 8.45
CA ILE A 99 -2.48 -4.32 7.98
C ILE A 99 -2.93 -4.18 6.53
N THR A 100 -3.54 -3.05 6.18
CA THR A 100 -3.79 -2.63 4.80
C THR A 100 -2.94 -1.40 4.53
N ILE A 101 -2.13 -1.44 3.46
CA ILE A 101 -1.34 -0.29 3.00
C ILE A 101 -2.26 0.56 2.12
N LEU A 102 -2.51 1.80 2.55
CA LEU A 102 -3.34 2.78 1.84
C LEU A 102 -2.53 3.58 0.83
N ASP A 103 -1.25 3.82 1.14
CA ASP A 103 -0.25 4.41 0.24
C ASP A 103 1.16 3.96 0.62
N GLY A 104 2.04 3.83 -0.37
CA GLY A 104 3.47 3.61 -0.14
C GLY A 104 4.00 2.20 -0.39
N VAL A 105 3.33 1.37 -1.19
CA VAL A 105 3.85 0.04 -1.59
C VAL A 105 5.24 0.14 -2.25
N HIS A 106 5.51 1.17 -3.06
CA HIS A 106 6.84 1.43 -3.61
C HIS A 106 7.89 1.71 -2.52
N ARG A 107 7.52 2.43 -1.46
CA ARG A 107 8.41 2.69 -0.31
C ARG A 107 8.69 1.41 0.48
N LEU A 108 7.69 0.55 0.65
CA LEU A 108 7.89 -0.76 1.27
C LEU A 108 8.88 -1.62 0.45
N LEU A 109 8.71 -1.71 -0.87
CA LEU A 109 9.64 -2.46 -1.72
C LEU A 109 11.06 -1.86 -1.65
N ARG A 110 11.16 -0.53 -1.68
CA ARG A 110 12.45 0.16 -1.54
C ARG A 110 13.14 -0.17 -0.21
N ALA A 111 12.39 -0.19 0.89
CA ALA A 111 12.91 -0.57 2.20
C ALA A 111 13.40 -2.02 2.25
N GLU A 112 12.68 -2.96 1.62
CA GLU A 112 13.12 -4.36 1.48
C GLU A 112 14.43 -4.46 0.69
N LEU A 113 14.53 -3.80 -0.47
CA LEU A 113 15.71 -3.84 -1.34
C LEU A 113 16.97 -3.28 -0.64
N GLU A 114 16.79 -2.25 0.20
CA GLU A 114 17.86 -1.67 1.02
C GLU A 114 18.08 -2.39 2.36
N GLN A 115 17.32 -3.47 2.62
CA GLN A 115 17.41 -4.29 3.83
C GLN A 115 17.17 -3.50 5.13
N HIS A 116 16.28 -2.50 5.10
CA HIS A 116 15.89 -1.79 6.33
C HIS A 116 15.09 -2.74 7.23
N PRO A 117 15.41 -2.79 8.55
CA PRO A 117 14.67 -3.62 9.48
C PRO A 117 13.29 -3.07 9.80
N THR A 118 13.12 -1.74 9.71
CA THR A 118 11.88 -1.03 10.01
C THR A 118 11.54 -0.01 8.93
N ILE A 119 10.27 0.39 8.91
CA ILE A 119 9.76 1.47 8.07
C ILE A 119 8.82 2.34 8.89
N THR A 120 8.92 3.65 8.70
CA THR A 120 8.03 4.62 9.33
C THR A 120 6.64 4.55 8.68
N ALA A 121 5.59 4.46 9.49
CA ALA A 121 4.20 4.37 9.04
C ALA A 121 3.30 5.35 9.78
N ARG A 122 2.40 6.02 9.06
CA ARG A 122 1.25 6.73 9.64
C ARG A 122 0.08 5.77 9.74
N VAL A 123 -0.49 5.67 10.94
CA VAL A 123 -1.55 4.71 11.22
C VAL A 123 -2.89 5.42 11.29
N LEU A 124 -3.77 5.15 10.33
CA LEU A 124 -5.16 5.55 10.35
C LEU A 124 -5.94 4.59 11.28
N PRO A 125 -6.64 5.09 12.32
CA PRO A 125 -7.55 4.26 13.09
C PRO A 125 -8.71 3.74 12.23
N TRP A 126 -9.11 2.47 12.43
CA TRP A 126 -10.23 1.86 11.69
C TRP A 126 -11.54 2.67 11.80
N THR A 127 -11.76 3.30 12.95
CA THR A 127 -12.94 4.15 13.23
C THR A 127 -12.96 5.44 12.40
N GLU A 128 -11.84 5.82 11.79
CA GLU A 128 -11.67 7.09 11.06
C GLU A 128 -11.70 6.91 9.53
N LEU A 129 -11.97 5.69 9.04
CA LEU A 129 -12.03 5.40 7.60
C LEU A 129 -13.01 6.29 6.80
N ASP A 130 -14.05 6.80 7.44
CA ASP A 130 -15.01 7.71 6.79
C ASP A 130 -14.38 9.06 6.40
N HIS A 131 -13.28 9.47 7.04
CA HIS A 131 -12.58 10.71 6.68
C HIS A 131 -11.93 10.65 5.31
N ILE A 132 -11.55 9.45 4.85
CA ILE A 132 -10.90 9.24 3.55
C ILE A 132 -11.85 8.65 2.51
N ALA A 133 -13.05 8.23 2.88
CA ALA A 133 -14.00 7.60 1.97
C ALA A 133 -14.56 8.59 0.94
N VAL A 134 -14.60 8.17 -0.33
CA VAL A 134 -15.30 8.89 -1.39
C VAL A 134 -16.81 8.60 -1.28
N PRO A 135 -17.67 9.64 -1.25
CA PRO A 135 -19.12 9.47 -1.20
C PRO A 135 -19.77 9.02 -2.53
#